data_AF-A0A815H5X2-F1
#
_entry.id   AF-A0A815H5X2-F1
#
_cell.length_a   1.000
_cell.length_b   1.000
_cell.length_c   1.000
_cell.angle_alpha   90.00
_cell.angle_beta   90.00
_cell.angle_gamma   90.00
#
_symmetry.space_group_name_H-M   'P 1'
#
loop_
_entity.id
_entity.type
_entity.pdbx_description
1 polymer ?
#
loop_
_entity_poly.entity_id
_entity_poly.type
_entity_poly.pdbx_seq_one_letter_code
_entity_poly.pdbx_strand_id
1 'polypeptide(L)'
;MHRSAKTRHSAIVFLLSIALLLDQNVVVQACSVIGISPPEELVAQANVIVRANAASYEKEPGEEWYTTGIPTSIVKFEVKETLKGKNITAEPLLIFGYLNNYDDYNDHSPPYTFVRPNGRAGSCFANTYRKGADFLLFLVREKSGELTPYWSALAPVNEQLRSVNDKWLQWVKKTVASAK
;
A
#
# COMPACT_ATOMS: atom_id res chain seq x y z
N MET A 1 -68.07 -52.54 -8.15
CA MET A 1 -68.36 -51.10 -8.30
C MET A 1 -67.51 -50.31 -7.30
N HIS A 2 -66.51 -49.58 -7.77
CA HIS A 2 -66.26 -48.14 -7.51
C HIS A 2 -64.79 -47.79 -7.71
N ARG A 3 -64.53 -47.05 -8.80
CA ARG A 3 -63.36 -46.17 -8.95
C ARG A 3 -63.38 -45.12 -7.83
N SER A 4 -62.22 -44.76 -7.30
CA SER A 4 -61.97 -43.37 -6.93
C SER A 4 -60.47 -43.08 -6.97
N ALA A 5 -60.09 -42.26 -7.95
CA ALA A 5 -58.82 -41.58 -8.01
C ALA A 5 -58.79 -40.46 -6.96
N LYS A 6 -57.64 -40.19 -6.35
CA LYS A 6 -57.30 -38.84 -5.87
C LYS A 6 -55.79 -38.64 -5.90
N THR A 7 -55.41 -37.92 -6.94
CA THR A 7 -54.10 -37.37 -7.24
C THR A 7 -53.83 -36.13 -6.39
N ARG A 8 -52.52 -35.83 -6.22
CA ARG A 8 -51.88 -34.53 -5.92
C ARG A 8 -51.96 -34.07 -4.47
N HIS A 9 -50.81 -33.98 -3.79
CA HIS A 9 -50.33 -32.85 -2.98
C HIS A 9 -48.86 -33.13 -2.60
N SER A 10 -47.93 -33.11 -3.56
CA SER A 10 -46.49 -33.22 -3.29
C SER A 10 -45.70 -32.52 -4.38
N ALA A 11 -45.81 -31.19 -4.45
CA ALA A 11 -44.98 -30.39 -5.35
C ALA A 11 -44.88 -28.89 -4.98
N ILE A 12 -45.22 -28.48 -3.75
CA ILE A 12 -45.23 -27.05 -3.38
C ILE A 12 -44.62 -26.85 -1.98
N VAL A 13 -43.36 -27.24 -1.79
CA VAL A 13 -42.55 -26.71 -0.66
C VAL A 13 -41.06 -26.58 -1.07
N PHE A 14 -40.59 -27.34 -2.06
CA PHE A 14 -39.16 -27.37 -2.44
C PHE A 14 -38.68 -26.26 -3.40
N LEU A 15 -39.46 -25.20 -3.63
CA LEU A 15 -39.10 -24.11 -4.57
C LEU A 15 -38.94 -22.73 -3.90
N LEU A 16 -39.03 -22.62 -2.58
CA LEU A 16 -38.89 -21.35 -1.85
C LEU A 16 -37.53 -21.14 -1.19
N SER A 17 -36.64 -22.13 -1.18
CA SER A 17 -35.34 -22.05 -0.48
C SER A 17 -34.13 -21.76 -1.39
N ILE A 18 -34.30 -21.71 -2.71
CA ILE A 18 -33.19 -21.45 -3.66
C ILE A 18 -33.09 -19.96 -4.04
N ALA A 19 -34.13 -19.16 -3.80
CA ALA A 19 -34.18 -17.75 -4.22
C ALA A 19 -33.48 -16.76 -3.26
N LEU A 20 -32.87 -17.20 -2.15
CA LEU A 20 -32.24 -16.32 -1.15
C LEU A 20 -30.71 -16.27 -1.21
N LEU A 21 -30.08 -16.81 -2.24
CA LEU A 21 -28.61 -16.85 -2.39
C LEU A 21 -28.05 -15.98 -3.53
N LEU A 22 -28.88 -15.17 -4.19
CA LEU A 22 -28.47 -14.31 -5.30
C LEU A 22 -28.71 -12.83 -4.95
N ASP A 23 -27.81 -12.24 -4.15
CA ASP A 23 -27.37 -10.84 -4.30
C ASP A 23 -26.54 -10.39 -3.08
N GLN A 24 -25.34 -10.95 -2.94
CA GLN A 24 -24.27 -10.24 -2.25
C GLN A 24 -23.17 -9.93 -3.25
N ASN A 25 -23.54 -9.19 -4.30
CA ASN A 25 -22.57 -8.49 -5.14
C ASN A 25 -21.95 -7.36 -4.30
N VAL A 26 -20.98 -7.70 -3.45
CA VAL A 26 -20.11 -6.69 -2.83
C VAL A 26 -19.33 -6.05 -3.97
N VAL A 27 -19.68 -4.82 -4.33
CA VAL A 27 -18.93 -4.02 -5.28
C VAL A 27 -17.57 -3.73 -4.65
N VAL A 28 -16.58 -4.55 -4.97
CA VAL A 28 -15.18 -4.28 -4.61
C VAL A 28 -14.70 -3.19 -5.57
N GLN A 29 -14.76 -1.93 -5.13
CA GLN A 29 -14.14 -0.83 -5.87
C GLN A 29 -12.62 -1.01 -5.84
N ALA A 30 -12.03 -1.27 -7.01
CA ALA A 30 -10.59 -1.14 -7.18
C ALA A 30 -10.17 0.32 -6.94
N CYS A 31 -8.91 0.51 -6.53
CA CYS A 31 -8.36 1.85 -6.37
C CYS A 31 -8.47 2.62 -7.70
N SER A 32 -9.15 3.77 -7.69
CA SER A 32 -9.30 4.64 -8.86
C SER A 32 -8.79 6.03 -8.50
N VAL A 33 -7.85 6.54 -9.31
CA VAL A 33 -7.27 7.88 -9.20
C VAL A 33 -7.38 8.58 -10.55
N ILE A 34 -7.55 9.91 -10.53
CA ILE A 34 -7.67 10.73 -11.76
C ILE A 34 -6.38 10.69 -12.59
N GLY A 35 -5.23 10.45 -11.94
CA GLY A 35 -3.94 10.24 -12.56
C GLY A 35 -2.88 9.95 -11.52
N ILE A 36 -1.75 9.39 -11.95
CA ILE A 36 -0.58 9.14 -11.11
C ILE A 36 0.49 10.14 -11.55
N SER A 37 1.01 10.92 -10.61
CA SER A 37 2.02 11.92 -10.91
C SER A 37 3.27 11.26 -11.51
N PRO A 38 3.87 11.86 -12.55
CA PRO A 38 5.10 11.35 -13.13
C PRO A 38 6.27 11.42 -12.12
N PRO A 39 7.29 10.56 -12.29
CA PRO A 39 8.41 10.43 -11.35
C PRO A 39 9.12 11.74 -10.99
N GLU A 40 9.33 12.62 -11.97
CA GLU A 40 9.98 13.91 -11.80
C GLU A 40 9.14 14.84 -10.92
N GLU A 41 7.82 14.80 -11.10
CA GLU A 41 6.89 15.57 -10.28
C GLU A 41 6.83 15.02 -8.85
N LEU A 42 6.90 13.69 -8.68
CA LEU A 42 6.99 13.09 -7.35
C LEU A 42 8.24 13.56 -6.60
N VAL A 43 9.39 13.59 -7.29
CA VAL A 43 10.64 14.13 -6.73
C VAL A 43 10.47 15.61 -6.38
N ALA A 44 9.83 16.40 -7.24
CA ALA A 44 9.62 17.83 -7.02
C ALA A 44 8.71 18.12 -5.82
N GLN A 45 7.59 17.41 -5.70
CA GLN A 45 6.59 17.61 -4.64
C GLN A 45 7.05 17.10 -3.26
N ALA A 46 7.84 16.03 -3.20
CA ALA A 46 8.33 15.50 -1.93
C ALA A 46 9.11 16.56 -1.14
N ASN A 47 8.75 16.79 0.12
CA ASN A 47 9.48 17.73 0.99
C ASN A 47 10.81 17.15 1.45
N VAL A 48 10.85 15.84 1.69
CA VAL A 48 12.03 15.09 2.10
C VAL A 48 12.10 13.79 1.30
N ILE A 49 13.28 13.39 0.84
CA ILE A 49 13.50 12.08 0.22
C ILE A 49 14.62 11.39 0.97
N VAL A 50 14.40 10.15 1.43
CA VAL A 50 15.38 9.39 2.22
C VAL A 50 15.53 7.95 1.73
N ARG A 51 16.74 7.41 1.94
CA ARG A 51 16.93 5.96 2.04
C ARG A 51 16.89 5.57 3.52
N ALA A 52 16.01 4.65 3.88
CA ALA A 52 15.82 4.23 5.27
C ALA A 52 15.61 2.71 5.37
N ASN A 53 16.02 2.13 6.50
CA ASN A 53 15.86 0.71 6.78
C ASN A 53 14.62 0.46 7.65
N ALA A 54 13.76 -0.50 7.29
CA ALA A 54 12.59 -0.87 8.09
C ALA A 54 13.00 -1.77 9.28
N ALA A 55 13.22 -1.19 10.46
CA ALA A 55 13.92 -1.86 11.56
C ALA A 55 12.99 -2.71 12.45
N SER A 56 11.97 -2.09 13.04
CA SER A 56 11.08 -2.73 14.02
C SER A 56 9.70 -2.09 14.04
N TYR A 57 8.77 -2.65 14.79
CA TYR A 57 7.59 -1.90 15.20
C TYR A 57 7.96 -0.92 16.31
N GLU A 58 7.37 0.27 16.25
CA GLU A 58 7.18 1.14 17.41
C GLU A 58 5.85 0.80 18.10
N LYS A 59 4.82 0.50 17.30
CA LYS A 59 3.52 0.00 17.75
C LYS A 59 3.15 -1.23 16.94
N GLU A 60 2.96 -2.35 17.61
CA GLU A 60 2.54 -3.60 16.98
C GLU A 60 1.09 -3.53 16.47
N PRO A 61 0.72 -4.33 15.46
CA PRO A 61 -0.67 -4.40 14.99
C PRO A 61 -1.60 -4.93 16.08
N GLY A 62 -2.79 -4.36 16.19
CA GLY A 62 -3.83 -4.87 17.09
C GLY A 62 -4.48 -6.16 16.59
N GLU A 63 -5.32 -6.78 17.42
CA GLU A 63 -6.08 -8.00 17.08
C GLU A 63 -7.34 -7.72 16.22
N GLU A 64 -7.37 -6.58 15.53
CA GLU A 64 -8.52 -6.13 14.75
C GLU A 64 -8.75 -7.08 13.55
N TRP A 65 -9.92 -7.70 13.48
CA TRP A 65 -10.28 -8.63 12.39
C TRP A 65 -10.70 -7.94 11.09
N TYR A 66 -10.83 -6.61 11.10
CA TYR A 66 -11.19 -5.78 9.95
C TYR A 66 -10.15 -4.66 9.77
N THR A 67 -9.92 -4.27 8.52
CA THR A 67 -9.01 -3.15 8.16
C THR A 67 -9.81 -1.95 7.68
N THR A 68 -9.41 -0.75 8.11
CA THR A 68 -9.95 0.52 7.59
C THR A 68 -9.21 0.97 6.32
N GLY A 69 -8.24 0.19 5.84
CA GLY A 69 -7.30 0.58 4.79
C GLY A 69 -6.08 1.34 5.30
N ILE A 70 -6.12 1.85 6.54
CA ILE A 70 -4.98 2.50 7.20
C ILE A 70 -4.41 1.55 8.27
N PRO A 71 -3.10 1.26 8.26
CA PRO A 71 -2.49 0.46 9.32
C PRO A 71 -2.63 1.10 10.69
N THR A 72 -3.02 0.34 11.72
CA THR A 72 -3.04 0.81 13.11
C THR A 72 -1.70 0.66 13.82
N SER A 73 -0.77 -0.11 13.23
CA SER A 73 0.62 -0.29 13.63
C SER A 73 1.55 0.79 13.08
N ILE A 74 2.69 0.97 13.75
CA ILE A 74 3.72 1.95 13.40
C ILE A 74 5.06 1.24 13.26
N VAL A 75 5.69 1.40 12.10
CA VAL A 75 7.03 0.89 11.79
C VAL A 75 8.07 1.98 12.04
N LYS A 76 9.13 1.61 12.76
CA LYS A 76 10.32 2.41 12.98
C LYS A 76 11.29 2.21 11.82
N PHE A 77 11.62 3.31 11.15
CA PHE A 77 12.62 3.38 10.10
C PHE A 77 13.89 4.06 10.59
N GLU A 78 15.03 3.41 10.36
CA GLU A 78 16.34 4.03 10.56
C GLU A 78 16.78 4.74 9.29
N VAL A 79 16.83 6.07 9.32
CA VAL A 79 17.22 6.87 8.15
C VAL A 79 18.72 6.74 7.91
N LYS A 80 19.10 6.18 6.76
CA LYS A 80 20.51 5.97 6.39
C LYS A 80 21.08 7.12 5.59
N GLU A 81 20.25 7.79 4.80
CA GLU A 81 20.68 8.90 3.93
C GLU A 81 19.49 9.83 3.65
N THR A 82 19.70 11.14 3.71
CA THR A 82 18.74 12.15 3.20
C THR A 82 19.21 12.66 1.84
N LEU A 83 18.41 12.42 0.80
CA LEU A 83 18.70 12.83 -0.58
C LEU A 83 18.22 14.26 -0.85
N LYS A 84 17.03 14.61 -0.35
CA LYS A 84 16.38 15.91 -0.52
C LYS A 84 15.79 16.39 0.80
N GLY A 85 15.82 17.70 1.04
CA GLY A 85 15.19 18.35 2.20
C GLY A 85 16.12 18.47 3.41
N LYS A 86 15.55 18.83 4.57
CA LYS A 86 16.28 18.91 5.84
C LYS A 86 16.82 17.52 6.20
N ASN A 87 18.08 17.46 6.66
CA ASN A 87 18.68 16.23 7.16
C ASN A 87 17.92 15.73 8.41
N ILE A 88 17.43 14.50 8.35
CA ILE A 88 16.68 13.83 9.42
C ILE A 88 17.31 12.50 9.86
N THR A 89 18.62 12.33 9.65
CA THR A 89 19.34 11.08 9.99
C THR A 89 19.54 10.84 11.49
N ALA A 90 19.33 11.86 12.33
CA ALA A 90 19.58 11.76 13.77
C ALA A 90 18.49 10.97 14.53
N GLU A 91 17.27 10.93 14.00
CA GLU A 91 16.11 10.34 14.67
C GLU A 91 15.44 9.29 13.77
N PRO A 92 14.79 8.27 14.35
CA PRO A 92 14.00 7.35 13.57
C PRO A 92 12.79 8.04 12.92
N LEU A 93 12.41 7.58 11.74
CA LEU A 93 11.17 7.95 11.08
C LEU A 93 10.07 6.94 11.45
N LEU A 94 8.92 7.43 11.91
CA LEU A 94 7.79 6.59 12.30
C LEU A 94 6.73 6.62 11.21
N ILE A 95 6.45 5.49 10.58
CA ILE A 95 5.50 5.37 9.47
C ILE A 95 4.45 4.31 9.80
N PHE A 96 3.16 4.62 9.62
CA PHE A 96 2.11 3.62 9.73
C PHE A 96 2.37 2.45 8.78
N GLY A 97 2.29 1.20 9.21
CA GLY A 97 2.58 0.10 8.31
C GLY A 97 2.74 -1.23 9.00
N TYR A 98 2.89 -2.27 8.21
CA TYR A 98 3.14 -3.63 8.68
C TYR A 98 4.54 -4.07 8.31
N LEU A 99 5.18 -4.83 9.19
CA LEU A 99 6.39 -5.58 8.90
C LEU A 99 6.04 -6.99 8.43
N ASN A 100 6.79 -7.48 7.44
CA ASN A 100 6.77 -8.87 7.01
C ASN A 100 8.19 -9.38 6.73
N ASN A 101 8.30 -10.61 6.24
CA ASN A 101 9.57 -11.25 5.89
C ASN A 101 9.74 -11.49 4.38
N TYR A 102 8.87 -10.90 3.54
CA TYR A 102 8.84 -11.16 2.10
C TYR A 102 9.23 -9.92 1.31
N ASP A 103 10.00 -10.13 0.26
CA ASP A 103 10.32 -9.07 -0.69
C ASP A 103 9.10 -8.63 -1.48
N ASP A 104 9.01 -7.32 -1.71
CA ASP A 104 8.01 -6.69 -2.56
C ASP A 104 8.69 -5.62 -3.43
N TYR A 105 9.61 -6.08 -4.28
CA TYR A 105 10.24 -5.19 -5.24
C TYR A 105 9.22 -4.72 -6.29
N ASN A 106 9.38 -3.51 -6.78
CA ASN A 106 8.70 -3.11 -8.00
C ASN A 106 9.09 -4.05 -9.15
N ASP A 107 8.10 -4.53 -9.89
CA ASP A 107 8.21 -5.45 -11.02
C ASP A 107 8.31 -4.71 -12.36
N HIS A 108 8.21 -3.37 -12.38
CA HIS A 108 8.45 -2.55 -13.56
C HIS A 108 9.93 -2.20 -13.71
N SER A 109 10.29 -1.51 -14.79
CA SER A 109 11.63 -0.91 -14.95
C SER A 109 11.63 0.54 -14.47
N PRO A 110 12.68 1.02 -13.78
CA PRO A 110 12.76 2.42 -13.39
C PRO A 110 13.01 3.33 -14.61
N PRO A 111 12.58 4.60 -14.58
CA PRO A 111 11.88 5.25 -13.47
C PRO A 111 10.48 4.67 -13.25
N TYR A 112 10.16 4.32 -12.01
CA TYR A 112 8.89 3.66 -11.71
C TYR A 112 7.77 4.68 -11.84
N THR A 113 6.70 4.31 -12.52
CA THR A 113 5.50 5.13 -12.72
C THR A 113 4.29 4.58 -11.97
N PHE A 114 4.45 3.48 -11.25
CA PHE A 114 3.38 2.76 -10.57
C PHE A 114 3.90 2.09 -9.31
N VAL A 115 3.04 1.96 -8.31
CA VAL A 115 3.34 1.33 -7.03
C VAL A 115 3.76 -0.14 -7.18
N ARG A 116 4.67 -0.57 -6.30
CA ARG A 116 5.04 -1.99 -6.12
C ARG A 116 3.82 -2.88 -5.81
N PRO A 117 3.89 -4.20 -6.07
CA PRO A 117 2.74 -5.11 -6.04
C PRO A 117 1.81 -4.99 -4.83
N ASN A 118 2.31 -4.91 -3.59
CA ASN A 118 1.42 -4.83 -2.42
C ASN A 118 0.60 -3.53 -2.34
N GLY A 119 0.98 -2.46 -3.05
CA GLY A 119 0.22 -1.22 -3.06
C GLY A 119 -0.95 -1.18 -4.06
N ARG A 120 -1.09 -2.24 -4.87
CA ARG A 120 -2.14 -2.31 -5.91
C ARG A 120 -3.51 -2.71 -5.36
N ALA A 121 -3.56 -3.19 -4.13
CA ALA A 121 -4.77 -3.70 -3.49
C ALA A 121 -5.14 -2.86 -2.24
N GLY A 122 -6.44 -2.80 -1.93
CA GLY A 122 -6.97 -2.22 -0.70
C GLY A 122 -6.77 -0.71 -0.58
N SER A 123 -5.63 -0.30 -0.02
CA SER A 123 -5.37 1.08 0.43
C SER A 123 -4.78 2.03 -0.62
N CYS A 124 -4.47 1.53 -1.82
CA CYS A 124 -3.74 2.25 -2.86
C CYS A 124 -2.27 2.60 -2.53
N PHE A 125 -1.77 2.14 -1.38
CA PHE A 125 -0.40 2.36 -0.94
C PHE A 125 0.24 1.04 -0.53
N ALA A 126 1.53 0.90 -0.78
CA ALA A 126 2.27 -0.27 -0.33
C ALA A 126 2.61 -0.12 1.16
N ASN A 127 1.69 -0.48 2.04
CA ASN A 127 1.77 -0.27 3.47
C ASN A 127 2.50 -1.38 4.25
N THR A 128 3.10 -2.34 3.54
CA THR A 128 3.83 -3.46 4.12
C THR A 128 5.32 -3.39 3.77
N TYR A 129 6.19 -3.65 4.73
CA TYR A 129 7.63 -3.46 4.62
C TYR A 129 8.37 -4.73 5.07
N ARG A 130 9.29 -5.22 4.25
CA ARG A 130 10.19 -6.29 4.68
C ARG A 130 11.10 -5.80 5.81
N LYS A 131 11.04 -6.46 6.96
CA LYS A 131 11.94 -6.16 8.09
C LYS A 131 13.40 -6.29 7.67
N GLY A 132 14.19 -5.29 8.02
CA GLY A 132 15.62 -5.19 7.71
C GLY A 132 15.95 -4.81 6.26
N ALA A 133 14.96 -4.60 5.39
CA ALA A 133 15.20 -4.12 4.03
C ALA A 133 15.31 -2.58 3.98
N ASP A 134 16.04 -2.10 2.97
CA ASP A 134 16.13 -0.67 2.67
C ASP A 134 15.01 -0.23 1.74
N PHE A 135 14.49 0.96 1.99
CA PHE A 135 13.43 1.61 1.24
C PHE A 135 13.84 3.01 0.82
N LEU A 136 13.38 3.43 -0.36
CA LEU A 136 13.42 4.81 -0.81
C LEU A 136 12.06 5.44 -0.55
N LEU A 137 12.03 6.43 0.35
CA LEU A 137 10.81 7.07 0.82
C LEU A 137 10.75 8.52 0.34
N PHE A 138 9.65 8.86 -0.32
CA PHE A 138 9.29 10.20 -0.74
C PHE A 138 8.27 10.74 0.25
N LEU A 139 8.67 11.71 1.06
CA LEU A 139 7.91 12.15 2.20
C LEU A 139 7.35 13.55 1.99
N VAL A 140 6.07 13.73 2.29
CA VAL A 140 5.41 15.02 2.41
C VAL A 140 5.09 15.28 3.87
N ARG A 141 5.15 16.55 4.27
CA ARG A 141 4.78 17.01 5.60
C ARG A 141 3.28 17.28 5.63
N GLU A 142 2.57 16.56 6.49
CA GLU A 142 1.16 16.82 6.74
C GLU A 142 0.95 18.11 7.56
N LYS A 143 -0.31 18.54 7.70
CA LYS A 143 -0.67 19.70 8.52
C LYS A 143 -0.30 19.54 9.99
N SER A 144 -0.28 18.31 10.50
CA SER A 144 0.20 17.96 11.85
C SER A 144 1.71 18.19 12.01
N GLY A 145 2.44 18.32 10.92
CA GLY A 145 3.90 18.37 10.89
C GLY A 145 4.57 17.00 10.71
N GLU A 146 3.80 15.91 10.75
CA GLU A 146 4.32 14.55 10.55
C GLU A 146 4.73 14.32 9.08
N LEU A 147 5.74 13.47 8.88
CA LEU A 147 6.21 13.08 7.54
C LEU A 147 5.58 11.74 7.15
N THR A 148 5.00 11.67 5.96
CA THR A 148 4.34 10.46 5.46
C THR A 148 4.70 10.19 4.00
N PRO A 149 4.82 8.92 3.58
CA PRO A 149 4.83 8.55 2.17
C PRO A 149 3.42 8.44 1.57
N TYR A 150 2.35 8.51 2.37
CA TYR A 150 0.98 8.22 1.93
C TYR A 150 0.25 9.43 1.34
N TRP A 151 0.87 10.09 0.36
CA TRP A 151 0.36 11.35 -0.21
C TRP A 151 0.03 11.28 -1.71
N SER A 152 0.53 10.27 -2.43
CA SER A 152 0.23 10.04 -3.85
C SER A 152 -0.15 8.59 -4.08
N ALA A 153 -1.47 8.34 -4.17
CA ALA A 153 -2.02 6.99 -4.31
C ALA A 153 -1.56 6.33 -5.62
N LEU A 154 -1.24 5.03 -5.55
CA LEU A 154 -0.67 4.23 -6.64
C LEU A 154 0.68 4.71 -7.20
N ALA A 155 1.30 5.72 -6.60
CA ALA A 155 2.64 6.18 -6.97
C ALA A 155 3.75 5.39 -6.23
N PRO A 156 4.95 5.30 -6.80
CA PRO A 156 6.08 4.58 -6.21
C PRO A 156 6.86 5.43 -5.18
N VAL A 157 6.17 5.81 -4.11
CA VAL A 157 6.67 6.75 -3.08
C VAL A 157 7.35 6.08 -1.88
N ASN A 158 7.30 4.75 -1.78
CA ASN A 158 7.90 3.98 -0.70
C ASN A 158 8.42 2.60 -1.16
N GLU A 159 9.35 2.65 -2.11
CA GLU A 159 9.84 1.50 -2.85
C GLU A 159 10.91 0.73 -2.09
N GLN A 160 10.80 -0.61 -2.07
CA GLN A 160 11.85 -1.48 -1.55
C GLN A 160 13.04 -1.47 -2.52
N LEU A 161 14.24 -1.28 -2.00
CA LEU A 161 15.48 -1.27 -2.77
C LEU A 161 16.13 -2.65 -2.78
N ARG A 162 16.72 -3.03 -3.91
CA ARG A 162 17.50 -4.26 -4.03
C ARG A 162 18.90 -4.13 -3.45
N SER A 163 19.46 -2.92 -3.46
CA SER A 163 20.79 -2.61 -2.89
C SER A 163 21.02 -1.10 -2.86
N VAL A 164 22.18 -0.67 -2.34
CA VAL A 164 22.66 0.73 -2.44
C VAL A 164 22.93 1.18 -3.88
N ASN A 165 23.04 0.25 -4.83
CA ASN A 165 23.23 0.50 -6.26
C ASN A 165 21.94 0.30 -7.07
N ASP A 166 20.78 0.25 -6.41
CA ASP A 166 19.50 0.10 -7.09
C ASP A 166 19.28 1.20 -8.14
N LYS A 167 18.84 0.79 -9.35
CA LYS A 167 18.66 1.71 -10.49
C LYS A 167 17.66 2.82 -10.19
N TRP A 168 16.62 2.54 -9.39
CA TRP A 168 15.65 3.55 -8.98
C TRP A 168 16.30 4.60 -8.07
N LEU A 169 17.07 4.15 -7.07
CA LEU A 169 17.82 5.04 -6.19
C LEU A 169 18.80 5.93 -6.97
N GLN A 170 19.55 5.35 -7.91
CA GLN A 170 20.51 6.10 -8.72
C GLN A 170 19.81 7.14 -9.61
N TRP A 171 18.67 6.78 -10.21
CA TRP A 171 17.86 7.73 -10.97
C TRP A 171 17.39 8.89 -10.09
N VAL A 172 16.83 8.62 -8.90
CA VAL A 172 16.35 9.67 -7.98
C VAL A 172 17.49 10.57 -7.52
N LYS A 173 18.66 10.02 -7.17
CA LYS A 173 19.86 10.80 -6.84
C LYS A 173 20.24 11.77 -7.95
N LYS A 174 20.27 11.30 -9.20
CA LYS A 174 20.56 12.13 -10.37
C LYS A 174 19.51 13.23 -10.54
N THR A 175 18.22 12.90 -10.46
CA THR A 175 17.13 13.88 -10.60
C THR A 175 17.20 14.97 -9.53
N VAL A 176 17.43 14.61 -8.27
CA VAL A 176 17.59 15.57 -7.16
C VAL A 176 18.83 16.46 -7.36
N ALA A 177 19.94 15.90 -7.87
CA ALA A 177 21.14 16.68 -8.15
C ALA A 177 20.94 17.70 -9.27
N SER A 178 20.16 17.35 -10.30
CA SER A 178 19.84 18.25 -11.43
C SER A 178 18.82 19.34 -11.10
N ALA A 179 18.09 19.22 -9.98
CA ALA A 179 17.07 20.17 -9.55
C ALA A 179 17.58 21.23 -8.56
N LYS A 180 18.87 21.18 -8.19
CA LYS A 180 19.56 22.19 -7.38
C LYS A 180 20.16 23.27 -8.27
#